data_AF-A0A8J5KBP7-F1
#
_entry.id   AF-A0A8J5KBP7-F1
#
_cell.length_a   1.000
_cell.length_b   1.000
_cell.length_c   1.000
_cell.angle_alpha   90.00
_cell.angle_beta   90.00
_cell.angle_gamma   90.00
#
_symmetry.space_group_name_H-M   'P 1'
#
loop_
_entity.id
_entity.type
_entity.pdbx_description
1 polymer ?
#
loop_
_entity_poly.entity_id
_entity_poly.type
_entity_poly.pdbx_seq_one_letter_code
_entity_poly.pdbx_strand_id
1 'polypeptide(L)'
;MTKQSLMLTEEHAVAVVAAAATTFSNFPYPPTTAAILSYPGYKKMCCQIDLGGGGKRSSWIEFMAAAASPTQIKSSAAALTASLGSGDYERWMELHPSALHNFDELMDASKGKQIVMFLDYDGTLSPIVDDPDRAFMSDEMREAVRDVANHFPTAIVSGRCRDKLSNFVRLSELYYAGSHGMDIKGPIHGHKHTKAKAKAVLFQPASEFLPMIDEVYKKLVETTHSVPGSRVENNKFCLSVHFRCVEEKKWNALSDKVRSVLKDYPKLRLTHGRKVMEIRPTIKWDKGKALEFLLESLGLNNQNDVFPLYIGDDRTDEDAFKVLRDRGQGFGILVSKIAKETNAAFSLRDPAEVLTFLRRLVE
;
A
#
# COMPACT_ATOMS: atom_id res chain seq x y z
N MET A 1 -77.00 1.91 30.20
CA MET A 1 -75.67 2.09 30.81
C MET A 1 -74.75 0.98 30.34
N THR A 2 -74.07 1.16 29.21
CA THR A 2 -72.80 0.46 28.88
C THR A 2 -72.19 1.10 27.63
N LYS A 3 -70.86 1.19 27.67
CA LYS A 3 -69.98 2.03 26.84
C LYS A 3 -69.69 1.42 25.47
N GLN A 4 -69.65 2.26 24.43
CA GLN A 4 -68.80 2.06 23.25
C GLN A 4 -67.48 2.80 23.48
N SER A 5 -66.36 2.09 23.32
CA SER A 5 -65.01 2.64 23.46
C SER A 5 -64.52 3.13 22.10
N LEU A 6 -64.33 4.44 21.97
CA LEU A 6 -63.66 5.07 20.83
C LEU A 6 -62.15 5.16 21.13
N MET A 7 -61.35 4.85 20.12
CA MET A 7 -59.90 4.97 20.14
C MET A 7 -59.48 6.44 20.20
N LEU A 8 -58.56 6.76 21.13
CA LEU A 8 -57.75 7.96 21.11
C LEU A 8 -56.31 7.53 20.87
N THR A 9 -55.73 8.01 19.77
CA THR A 9 -54.31 7.91 19.47
C THR A 9 -53.59 9.06 20.19
N GLU A 10 -52.75 8.74 21.17
CA GLU A 10 -51.81 9.70 21.78
C GLU A 10 -50.50 9.72 20.98
N GLU A 11 -50.20 10.87 20.38
CA GLU A 11 -48.87 11.20 19.86
C GLU A 11 -47.88 11.32 21.02
N HIS A 12 -46.92 10.40 21.11
CA HIS A 12 -45.74 10.59 21.96
C HIS A 12 -44.68 11.35 21.18
N ALA A 13 -44.50 12.62 21.53
CA ALA A 13 -43.35 13.43 21.12
C ALA A 13 -42.07 12.84 21.72
N VAL A 14 -41.27 12.17 20.90
CA VAL A 14 -39.90 11.80 21.26
C VAL A 14 -39.00 13.00 20.99
N ALA A 15 -38.53 13.62 22.07
CA ALA A 15 -37.49 14.63 22.02
C ALA A 15 -36.18 14.00 21.49
N VAL A 16 -35.88 14.24 20.21
CA VAL A 16 -34.58 13.95 19.62
C VAL A 16 -33.60 14.98 20.18
N VAL A 17 -32.79 14.56 21.14
CA VAL A 17 -31.58 15.29 21.53
C VAL A 17 -30.63 15.21 20.35
N ALA A 18 -30.58 16.29 19.56
CA ALA A 18 -29.58 16.47 18.54
C ALA A 18 -28.20 16.55 19.22
N ALA A 19 -27.49 15.42 19.24
CA ALA A 19 -26.06 15.42 19.48
C ALA A 19 -25.43 16.18 18.31
N ALA A 20 -24.97 17.39 18.58
CA ALA A 20 -24.23 18.20 17.64
C ALA A 20 -23.04 17.39 17.11
N ALA A 21 -23.13 16.99 15.84
CA ALA A 21 -21.99 16.51 15.08
C ALA A 21 -20.99 17.66 15.01
N THR A 22 -19.95 17.59 15.85
CA THR A 22 -18.77 18.42 15.68
C THR A 22 -18.09 17.97 14.40
N THR A 23 -18.32 18.75 13.35
CA THR A 23 -17.65 18.63 12.06
C THR A 23 -16.15 18.86 12.25
N PHE A 24 -15.37 17.77 12.31
CA PHE A 24 -13.93 17.86 12.11
C PHE A 24 -13.66 18.00 10.62
N SER A 25 -13.61 19.26 10.15
CA SER A 25 -13.49 19.63 8.74
C SER A 25 -12.16 20.35 8.44
N ASN A 26 -11.02 19.81 8.87
CA ASN A 26 -9.72 20.42 8.52
C ASN A 26 -8.90 19.62 7.49
N PHE A 27 -9.31 18.41 7.11
CA PHE A 27 -8.77 17.73 5.94
C PHE A 27 -9.87 17.06 5.13
N PRO A 28 -10.54 17.76 4.20
CA PRO A 28 -11.11 17.04 3.08
C PRO A 28 -9.93 16.44 2.32
N TYR A 29 -9.90 15.11 2.17
CA TYR A 29 -9.01 14.48 1.19
C TYR A 29 -9.09 15.28 -0.11
N PRO A 30 -7.97 15.52 -0.81
CA PRO A 30 -8.01 16.25 -2.07
C PRO A 30 -9.03 15.58 -3.00
N PRO A 31 -9.84 16.37 -3.74
CA PRO A 31 -10.99 15.86 -4.48
C PRO A 31 -10.61 14.70 -5.41
N THR A 32 -11.50 13.72 -5.55
CA THR A 32 -11.29 12.52 -6.38
C THR A 32 -10.86 12.87 -7.81
N THR A 33 -10.09 12.00 -8.48
CA THR A 33 -9.64 12.15 -9.88
C THR A 33 -10.78 12.53 -10.85
N ALA A 34 -12.02 12.10 -10.60
CA ALA A 34 -13.21 12.46 -11.38
C ALA A 34 -13.57 13.96 -11.33
N ALA A 35 -13.28 14.66 -10.23
CA ALA A 35 -13.52 16.10 -10.06
C ALA A 35 -12.35 16.97 -10.56
N ILE A 36 -11.18 16.37 -10.79
CA ILE A 36 -9.99 17.04 -11.34
C ILE A 36 -10.11 17.21 -12.86
N LEU A 37 -10.85 16.32 -13.55
CA LEU A 37 -11.06 16.32 -15.00
C LEU A 37 -11.95 17.48 -15.52
N SER A 38 -12.57 18.27 -14.65
CA SER A 38 -13.34 19.46 -15.03
C SER A 38 -12.55 20.78 -15.03
N TYR A 39 -11.26 20.78 -14.66
CA TYR A 39 -10.41 21.98 -14.66
C TYR A 39 -9.63 22.15 -15.98
N PRO A 40 -9.66 23.33 -16.62
CA PRO A 40 -8.88 23.59 -17.83
C PRO A 40 -7.39 23.64 -17.47
N GLY A 41 -6.67 22.55 -17.75
CA GLY A 41 -5.24 22.39 -17.47
C GLY A 41 -4.82 20.93 -17.19
N TYR A 42 -5.75 20.10 -16.72
CA TYR A 42 -5.48 18.68 -16.39
C TYR A 42 -5.54 17.71 -17.58
N LYS A 43 -5.95 18.18 -18.76
CA LYS A 43 -6.14 17.35 -19.96
C LYS A 43 -4.86 16.87 -20.66
N LYS A 44 -3.67 17.20 -20.13
CA LYS A 44 -2.38 16.79 -20.69
C LYS A 44 -1.60 15.83 -19.79
N MET A 45 -2.29 15.19 -18.84
CA MET A 45 -1.72 14.17 -17.97
C MET A 45 -2.35 12.82 -18.32
N CYS A 46 -1.63 12.07 -19.16
CA CYS A 46 -1.87 10.69 -19.61
C CYS A 46 -3.21 10.35 -20.29
N CYS A 47 -3.09 9.97 -21.57
CA CYS A 47 -4.15 9.42 -22.38
C CYS A 47 -4.82 8.19 -21.73
N GLN A 48 -6.13 8.29 -21.64
CA GLN A 48 -7.08 7.19 -21.55
C GLN A 48 -6.83 6.20 -22.69
N ILE A 49 -6.51 4.94 -22.36
CA ILE A 49 -6.67 3.83 -23.31
C ILE A 49 -7.64 2.85 -22.65
N ASP A 50 -8.88 2.93 -23.13
CA ASP A 50 -9.87 1.86 -23.05
C ASP A 50 -9.25 0.55 -23.52
N LEU A 51 -9.43 -0.50 -22.72
CA LEU A 51 -8.98 -1.86 -23.05
C LEU A 51 -9.94 -2.50 -24.07
N GLY A 52 -9.96 -1.93 -25.28
CA GLY A 52 -10.38 -2.59 -26.51
C GLY A 52 -9.17 -3.27 -27.17
N GLY A 53 -9.36 -4.48 -27.72
CA GLY A 53 -8.30 -5.37 -28.16
C GLY A 53 -7.28 -4.80 -29.17
N GLY A 54 -6.04 -5.31 -29.09
CA GLY A 54 -5.06 -5.23 -30.18
C GLY A 54 -4.08 -4.04 -30.15
N GLY A 55 -3.18 -3.95 -29.16
CA GLY A 55 -2.12 -2.91 -29.19
C GLY A 55 -1.09 -2.91 -28.05
N LYS A 56 -0.91 -4.03 -27.32
CA LYS A 56 -0.33 -4.02 -25.96
C LYS A 56 1.21 -4.15 -25.81
N ARG A 57 2.02 -4.22 -26.87
CA ARG A 57 3.44 -4.62 -26.72
C ARG A 57 4.46 -3.49 -26.47
N SER A 58 4.26 -2.28 -27.00
CA SER A 58 5.19 -1.15 -26.80
C SER A 58 4.94 -0.38 -25.50
N SER A 59 3.67 -0.20 -25.14
CA SER A 59 3.23 0.66 -24.03
C SER A 59 3.78 0.25 -22.64
N TRP A 60 3.95 -1.05 -22.36
CA TRP A 60 4.43 -1.47 -21.04
C TRP A 60 5.94 -1.26 -20.83
N ILE A 61 6.75 -1.28 -21.90
CA ILE A 61 8.20 -1.00 -21.80
C ILE A 61 8.41 0.47 -21.45
N GLU A 62 7.69 1.38 -22.11
CA GLU A 62 7.75 2.82 -21.81
C GLU A 62 7.36 3.10 -20.36
N PHE A 63 6.27 2.48 -19.87
CA PHE A 63 5.87 2.55 -18.47
C PHE A 63 6.96 2.04 -17.51
N MET A 64 7.66 0.97 -17.88
CA MET A 64 8.68 0.34 -17.04
C MET A 64 10.04 1.05 -17.09
N ALA A 65 10.39 1.64 -18.22
CA ALA A 65 11.55 2.51 -18.38
C ALA A 65 11.39 3.82 -17.57
N ALA A 66 10.17 4.36 -17.46
CA ALA A 66 9.89 5.49 -16.58
C ALA A 66 10.00 5.13 -15.08
N ALA A 67 9.69 3.89 -14.71
CA ALA A 67 9.77 3.38 -13.33
C ALA A 67 11.16 2.86 -12.91
N ALA A 68 12.19 2.99 -13.76
CA ALA A 68 13.36 2.11 -13.77
C ALA A 68 14.60 2.50 -12.95
N SER A 69 14.94 3.77 -12.67
CA SER A 69 16.29 4.08 -12.14
C SER A 69 16.44 5.40 -11.38
N PRO A 70 17.03 5.39 -10.16
CA PRO A 70 17.60 6.57 -9.51
C PRO A 70 18.96 7.03 -10.06
N THR A 71 19.67 6.20 -10.83
CA THR A 71 21.09 6.44 -11.17
C THR A 71 21.30 7.22 -12.46
N GLN A 72 20.29 7.33 -13.34
CA GLN A 72 20.30 8.28 -14.46
C GLN A 72 19.72 9.66 -14.09
N ILE A 73 19.32 9.85 -12.83
CA ILE A 73 18.69 11.08 -12.33
C ILE A 73 19.67 12.26 -12.33
N LYS A 74 20.99 12.10 -12.39
CA LYS A 74 21.88 13.27 -12.51
C LYS A 74 21.71 14.02 -13.84
N SER A 75 21.35 13.35 -14.93
CA SER A 75 21.04 13.99 -16.22
C SER A 75 19.55 14.03 -16.54
N SER A 76 18.74 13.13 -15.94
CA SER A 76 17.29 13.09 -16.16
C SER A 76 16.42 13.69 -15.06
N ALA A 77 16.89 13.92 -13.81
CA ALA A 77 16.14 14.82 -12.91
C ALA A 77 16.11 16.21 -13.50
N ALA A 78 17.24 16.73 -13.99
CA ALA A 78 17.27 18.02 -14.67
C ALA A 78 16.35 18.06 -15.90
N ALA A 79 16.13 16.93 -16.58
CA ALA A 79 15.26 16.84 -17.76
C ALA A 79 13.78 16.54 -17.43
N LEU A 80 13.48 15.84 -16.33
CA LEU A 80 12.12 15.53 -15.87
C LEU A 80 11.55 16.63 -14.96
N THR A 81 12.39 17.32 -14.18
CA THR A 81 12.05 18.64 -13.59
C THR A 81 12.00 19.74 -14.65
N ALA A 82 12.51 19.50 -15.87
CA ALA A 82 12.26 20.37 -17.02
C ALA A 82 11.00 19.99 -17.81
N SER A 83 10.40 18.80 -17.59
CA SER A 83 9.20 18.34 -18.30
C SER A 83 7.91 18.45 -17.49
N LEU A 84 8.00 18.49 -16.17
CA LEU A 84 6.94 18.96 -15.27
C LEU A 84 7.42 20.32 -14.77
N GLY A 85 6.69 21.40 -15.06
CA GLY A 85 7.11 22.72 -14.57
C GLY A 85 7.25 22.69 -13.06
N SER A 86 8.15 23.48 -12.47
CA SER A 86 8.26 23.61 -11.01
C SER A 86 6.88 23.78 -10.36
N GLY A 87 6.00 24.55 -11.02
CA GLY A 87 4.61 24.78 -10.61
C GLY A 87 3.74 23.53 -10.48
N ASP A 88 4.00 22.45 -11.24
CA ASP A 88 3.21 21.20 -11.14
C ASP A 88 3.56 20.42 -9.87
N TYR A 89 4.83 20.44 -9.47
CA TYR A 89 5.27 19.80 -8.22
C TYR A 89 4.87 20.61 -6.99
N GLU A 90 4.96 21.95 -7.06
CA GLU A 90 4.45 22.84 -6.02
C GLU A 90 2.94 22.62 -5.79
N ARG A 91 2.15 22.59 -6.87
CA ARG A 91 0.72 22.27 -6.79
C ARG A 91 0.45 20.86 -6.26
N TRP A 92 1.29 19.90 -6.61
CA TRP A 92 1.18 18.55 -6.06
C TRP A 92 1.44 18.52 -4.55
N MET A 93 2.41 19.29 -4.05
CA MET A 93 2.67 19.44 -2.61
C MET A 93 1.55 20.18 -1.87
N GLU A 94 0.80 21.07 -2.52
CA GLU A 94 -0.41 21.66 -1.93
C GLU A 94 -1.50 20.61 -1.69
N LEU A 95 -1.63 19.63 -2.59
CA LEU A 95 -2.61 18.54 -2.48
C LEU A 95 -2.14 17.42 -1.54
N HIS A 96 -0.83 17.18 -1.48
CA HIS A 96 -0.19 16.10 -0.71
C HIS A 96 0.98 16.65 0.10
N PRO A 97 0.71 17.48 1.12
CA PRO A 97 1.75 18.19 1.86
C PRO A 97 2.68 17.25 2.63
N SER A 98 3.86 17.75 2.95
CA SER A 98 4.86 16.96 3.70
C SER A 98 4.34 16.60 5.09
N ALA A 99 4.30 15.31 5.41
CA ALA A 99 3.87 14.82 6.72
C ALA A 99 4.78 15.29 7.86
N LEU A 100 6.07 15.57 7.57
CA LEU A 100 6.99 16.13 8.56
C LEU A 100 6.74 17.62 8.85
N HIS A 101 6.47 18.40 7.80
CA HIS A 101 6.18 19.83 7.96
C HIS A 101 4.81 20.05 8.61
N ASN A 102 3.85 19.16 8.37
CA ASN A 102 2.47 19.24 8.87
C ASN A 102 2.23 18.20 9.97
N PHE A 103 3.30 17.81 10.68
CA PHE A 103 3.24 16.73 11.67
C PHE A 103 2.28 17.06 12.82
N ASP A 104 2.34 18.27 13.36
CA ASP A 104 1.52 18.66 14.51
C ASP A 104 0.02 18.64 14.15
N GLU A 105 -0.33 19.05 12.94
CA GLU A 105 -1.71 19.00 12.43
C GLU A 105 -2.19 17.56 12.22
N LEU A 106 -1.32 16.70 11.67
CA LEU A 106 -1.58 15.27 11.53
C LEU A 106 -1.82 14.62 12.90
N MET A 107 -1.01 14.96 13.90
CA MET A 107 -1.15 14.44 15.26
C MET A 107 -2.38 15.00 15.96
N ASP A 108 -2.73 16.26 15.73
CA ASP A 108 -3.97 16.87 16.22
C ASP A 108 -5.21 16.11 15.71
N ALA A 109 -5.22 15.67 14.45
CA ALA A 109 -6.30 14.86 13.89
C ALA A 109 -6.44 13.46 14.53
N SER A 110 -5.36 12.97 15.15
CA SER A 110 -5.29 11.70 15.88
C SER A 110 -5.66 11.82 17.36
N LYS A 111 -5.78 13.04 17.91
CA LYS A 111 -6.07 13.25 19.35
C LYS A 111 -7.34 12.53 19.79
N GLY A 112 -7.24 11.82 20.91
CA GLY A 112 -8.33 11.03 21.48
C GLY A 112 -8.64 9.73 20.73
N LYS A 113 -7.82 9.35 19.74
CA LYS A 113 -7.95 8.13 18.97
C LYS A 113 -6.73 7.21 19.18
N GLN A 114 -6.95 5.91 19.07
CA GLN A 114 -5.91 4.90 19.05
C GLN A 114 -5.26 4.84 17.66
N ILE A 115 -3.99 5.19 17.59
CA ILE A 115 -3.20 5.06 16.36
C ILE A 115 -2.89 3.59 16.08
N VAL A 116 -2.98 3.20 14.80
CA VAL A 116 -2.55 1.90 14.29
C VAL A 116 -1.64 2.12 13.10
N MET A 117 -0.43 1.58 13.14
CA MET A 117 0.58 1.82 12.12
C MET A 117 0.64 0.70 11.09
N PHE A 118 0.67 1.07 9.83
CA PHE A 118 0.89 0.18 8.69
C PHE A 118 2.05 0.70 7.86
N LEU A 119 3.05 -0.14 7.63
CA LEU A 119 4.29 0.26 6.99
C LEU A 119 4.57 -0.68 5.82
N ASP A 120 4.72 -0.14 4.62
CA ASP A 120 5.35 -0.89 3.53
C ASP A 120 6.86 -1.07 3.81
N TYR A 121 7.51 -2.00 3.11
CA TYR A 121 8.91 -2.32 3.33
C TYR A 121 9.85 -1.70 2.28
N ASP A 122 9.73 -2.10 1.01
CA ASP A 122 10.69 -1.75 -0.04
C ASP A 122 10.41 -0.36 -0.59
N GLY A 123 11.36 0.58 -0.48
CA GLY A 123 11.14 1.98 -0.85
C GLY A 123 10.55 2.84 0.28
N THR A 124 10.15 2.20 1.38
CA THR A 124 9.57 2.85 2.56
C THR A 124 10.50 2.73 3.78
N LEU A 125 10.68 1.51 4.31
CA LEU A 125 11.57 1.23 5.44
C LEU A 125 13.00 0.85 5.01
N SER A 126 13.14 0.36 3.78
CA SER A 126 14.43 0.04 3.15
C SER A 126 14.58 0.81 1.84
N PRO A 127 15.78 1.25 1.46
CA PRO A 127 16.00 1.80 0.13
C PRO A 127 15.73 0.76 -0.96
N ILE A 128 15.37 1.23 -2.15
CA ILE A 128 15.27 0.38 -3.35
C ILE A 128 16.67 0.07 -3.85
N VAL A 129 17.01 -1.22 -3.89
CA VAL A 129 18.30 -1.74 -4.32
C VAL A 129 18.15 -2.64 -5.56
N ASP A 130 19.25 -2.92 -6.24
CA ASP A 130 19.24 -3.77 -7.43
C ASP A 130 19.08 -5.26 -7.09
N ASP A 131 19.74 -5.71 -6.02
CA ASP A 131 19.57 -7.06 -5.49
C ASP A 131 18.51 -7.07 -4.38
N PRO A 132 17.32 -7.66 -4.61
CA PRO A 132 16.26 -7.69 -3.60
C PRO A 132 16.65 -8.43 -2.32
N ASP A 133 17.69 -9.27 -2.32
CA ASP A 133 18.19 -9.93 -1.09
C ASP A 133 19.04 -9.00 -0.22
N ARG A 134 19.38 -7.81 -0.72
CA ARG A 134 20.19 -6.80 -0.02
C ARG A 134 19.40 -5.57 0.41
N ALA A 135 18.08 -5.62 0.29
CA ALA A 135 17.17 -4.55 0.72
C ALA A 135 17.00 -4.57 2.25
N PHE A 136 18.08 -4.33 2.98
CA PHE A 136 18.04 -4.26 4.44
C PHE A 136 17.64 -2.86 4.89
N MET A 137 16.76 -2.78 5.89
CA MET A 137 16.62 -1.56 6.68
C MET A 137 17.88 -1.33 7.52
N SER A 138 18.17 -0.07 7.84
CA SER A 138 19.26 0.26 8.77
C SER A 138 18.89 -0.10 10.22
N ASP A 139 19.87 -0.18 11.10
CA ASP A 139 19.60 -0.47 12.52
C ASP A 139 18.83 0.67 13.20
N GLU A 140 19.08 1.91 12.79
CA GLU A 140 18.31 3.09 13.23
C GLU A 140 16.83 2.99 12.84
N MET A 141 16.54 2.52 11.62
CA MET A 141 15.16 2.29 11.18
C MET A 141 14.52 1.15 11.96
N ARG A 142 15.26 0.07 12.22
CA ARG A 142 14.78 -1.06 13.02
C ARG A 142 14.40 -0.61 14.44
N GLU A 143 15.22 0.24 15.05
CA GLU A 143 14.95 0.83 16.37
C GLU A 143 13.71 1.72 16.32
N ALA A 144 13.60 2.63 15.35
CA ALA A 144 12.42 3.49 15.23
C ALA A 144 11.12 2.68 15.04
N VAL A 145 11.12 1.63 14.22
CA VAL A 145 9.97 0.74 14.05
C VAL A 145 9.64 0.00 15.35
N ARG A 146 10.64 -0.44 16.11
CA ARG A 146 10.44 -1.07 17.42
C ARG A 146 9.79 -0.11 18.41
N ASP A 147 10.27 1.14 18.47
CA ASP A 147 9.73 2.13 19.40
C ASP A 147 8.29 2.49 19.05
N VAL A 148 7.99 2.62 17.76
CA VAL A 148 6.61 2.77 17.25
C VAL A 148 5.74 1.57 17.64
N ALA A 149 6.24 0.34 17.50
CA ALA A 149 5.51 -0.88 17.87
C ALA A 149 5.26 -1.03 19.37
N ASN A 150 6.10 -0.40 20.20
CA ASN A 150 5.91 -0.36 21.65
C ASN A 150 4.76 0.58 22.05
N HIS A 151 4.51 1.64 21.27
CA HIS A 151 3.45 2.62 21.55
C HIS A 151 2.14 2.28 20.82
N PHE A 152 2.22 1.72 19.62
CA PHE A 152 1.07 1.52 18.72
C PHE A 152 1.07 0.11 18.13
N PRO A 153 -0.09 -0.55 17.96
CA PRO A 153 -0.19 -1.75 17.14
C PRO A 153 0.36 -1.46 15.74
N THR A 154 1.36 -2.23 15.31
CA THR A 154 2.12 -1.94 14.10
C THR A 154 2.21 -3.17 13.19
N ALA A 155 1.94 -2.98 11.91
CA ALA A 155 2.00 -4.00 10.88
C ALA A 155 2.95 -3.60 9.75
N ILE A 156 3.77 -4.56 9.29
CA ILE A 156 4.49 -4.44 8.02
C ILE A 156 3.70 -5.14 6.93
N VAL A 157 3.35 -4.43 5.87
CA VAL A 157 2.57 -4.92 4.73
C VAL A 157 3.43 -4.86 3.47
N SER A 158 3.82 -6.01 2.92
CA SER A 158 4.78 -6.05 1.80
C SER A 158 4.48 -7.15 0.79
N GLY A 159 4.97 -6.96 -0.43
CA GLY A 159 4.94 -7.96 -1.49
C GLY A 159 5.85 -9.18 -1.23
N ARG A 160 6.86 -9.05 -0.36
CA ARG A 160 7.78 -10.12 0.02
C ARG A 160 7.09 -11.20 0.83
N CYS A 161 7.59 -12.43 0.80
CA CYS A 161 7.11 -13.45 1.73
C CYS A 161 7.41 -13.08 3.18
N ARG A 162 6.55 -13.55 4.09
CA ARG A 162 6.63 -13.27 5.51
C ARG A 162 7.97 -13.69 6.14
N ASP A 163 8.49 -14.84 5.74
CA ASP A 163 9.72 -15.39 6.34
C ASP A 163 10.94 -14.50 6.00
N LYS A 164 11.01 -14.00 4.76
CA LYS A 164 12.04 -13.05 4.32
C LYS A 164 11.92 -11.71 5.06
N LEU A 165 10.70 -11.19 5.19
CA LEU A 165 10.44 -9.97 5.97
C LEU A 165 10.87 -10.12 7.43
N SER A 166 10.50 -11.22 8.07
CA SER A 166 10.88 -11.50 9.46
C SER A 166 12.40 -11.56 9.63
N ASN A 167 13.12 -12.17 8.67
CA ASN A 167 14.59 -12.23 8.69
C ASN A 167 15.27 -10.87 8.51
N PHE A 168 14.65 -9.97 7.74
CA PHE A 168 15.17 -8.62 7.51
C PHE A 168 14.89 -7.69 8.70
N VAL A 169 13.63 -7.69 9.16
CA VAL A 169 13.14 -6.77 10.19
C VAL A 169 13.55 -7.22 11.59
N ARG A 170 13.46 -8.53 11.90
CA ARG A 170 13.85 -9.14 13.18
C ARG A 170 13.17 -8.51 14.42
N LEU A 171 11.89 -8.17 14.29
CA LEU A 171 11.05 -7.70 15.39
C LEU A 171 9.89 -8.67 15.58
N SER A 172 9.69 -9.17 16.79
CA SER A 172 8.70 -10.23 17.07
C SER A 172 7.32 -9.71 17.49
N GLU A 173 7.29 -8.42 17.83
CA GLU A 173 6.17 -7.63 18.32
C GLU A 173 5.30 -7.05 17.19
N LEU A 174 5.67 -7.26 15.92
CA LEU A 174 4.95 -6.76 14.76
C LEU A 174 3.93 -7.76 14.20
N TYR A 175 2.90 -7.22 13.57
CA TYR A 175 2.13 -7.95 12.57
C TYR A 175 2.90 -7.96 11.26
N TYR A 176 2.97 -9.13 10.60
CA TYR A 176 3.57 -9.26 9.28
C TYR A 176 2.53 -9.73 8.28
N ALA A 177 2.31 -8.93 7.24
CA ALA A 177 1.46 -9.21 6.11
C ALA A 177 2.33 -9.34 4.85
N GLY A 178 2.80 -10.57 4.59
CA GLY A 178 3.60 -10.90 3.42
C GLY A 178 2.74 -11.21 2.19
N SER A 179 3.40 -11.34 1.04
CA SER A 179 2.78 -11.72 -0.22
C SER A 179 1.63 -10.80 -0.61
N HIS A 180 1.81 -9.49 -0.48
CA HIS A 180 0.76 -8.47 -0.68
C HIS A 180 -0.44 -8.65 0.26
N GLY A 181 -0.15 -9.10 1.48
CA GLY A 181 -1.15 -9.36 2.52
C GLY A 181 -1.88 -10.70 2.43
N MET A 182 -1.45 -11.63 1.58
CA MET A 182 -2.01 -12.99 1.52
C MET A 182 -1.39 -13.95 2.54
N ASP A 183 -0.32 -13.56 3.26
CA ASP A 183 0.22 -14.32 4.39
C ASP A 183 0.38 -13.43 5.61
N ILE A 184 -0.65 -13.37 6.44
CA ILE A 184 -0.69 -12.51 7.63
C ILE A 184 -0.42 -13.32 8.89
N LYS A 185 0.48 -12.83 9.74
CA LYS A 185 0.73 -13.34 11.08
C LYS A 185 0.81 -12.21 12.09
N GLY A 186 0.15 -12.37 13.23
CA GLY A 186 0.33 -11.49 14.38
C GLY A 186 1.56 -11.85 15.22
N PRO A 187 1.91 -11.00 16.19
CA PRO A 187 3.01 -11.27 17.12
C PRO A 187 2.71 -12.50 17.98
N ILE A 188 3.77 -13.19 18.42
CA ILE A 188 3.65 -14.41 19.26
C ILE A 188 3.19 -14.04 20.67
N HIS A 189 3.60 -12.87 21.16
CA HIS A 189 3.20 -12.32 22.45
C HIS A 189 2.22 -11.17 22.22
N GLY A 190 1.15 -11.09 23.03
CA GLY A 190 0.18 -10.00 22.93
C GLY A 190 0.83 -8.64 23.19
N HIS A 191 0.30 -7.58 22.57
CA HIS A 191 0.73 -6.22 22.88
C HIS A 191 0.36 -5.85 24.32
N LYS A 192 1.25 -5.11 25.00
CA LYS A 192 0.99 -4.57 26.35
C LYS A 192 -0.19 -3.60 26.39
N HIS A 193 -0.55 -3.01 25.25
CA HIS A 193 -1.54 -1.94 25.14
C HIS A 193 -2.91 -2.35 24.60
N THR A 194 -3.13 -3.63 24.23
CA THR A 194 -4.46 -4.09 23.85
C THR A 194 -5.13 -4.84 24.99
N LYS A 195 -6.26 -4.31 25.49
CA LYS A 195 -7.09 -4.97 26.52
C LYS A 195 -7.72 -6.29 26.02
N ALA A 196 -7.73 -6.53 24.72
CA ALA A 196 -8.16 -7.79 24.14
C ALA A 196 -7.05 -8.84 24.23
N LYS A 197 -7.37 -10.05 24.72
CA LYS A 197 -6.49 -11.22 24.59
C LYS A 197 -6.16 -11.38 23.10
N ALA A 198 -4.90 -11.15 22.71
CA ALA A 198 -4.47 -11.31 21.34
C ALA A 198 -4.74 -12.75 20.91
N LYS A 199 -5.78 -12.97 20.10
CA LYS A 199 -5.94 -14.24 19.38
C LYS A 199 -4.72 -14.39 18.48
N ALA A 200 -4.19 -15.60 18.37
CA ALA A 200 -3.18 -15.90 17.38
C ALA A 200 -3.74 -15.56 15.99
N VAL A 201 -3.23 -14.50 15.37
CA VAL A 201 -3.64 -14.10 14.02
C VAL A 201 -2.79 -14.88 13.04
N LEU A 202 -3.41 -15.77 12.28
CA LEU A 202 -2.87 -16.40 11.08
C LEU A 202 -3.95 -16.35 10.01
N PHE A 203 -3.64 -15.75 8.86
CA PHE A 203 -4.61 -15.62 7.78
C PHE A 203 -3.94 -15.78 6.42
N GLN A 204 -4.48 -16.72 5.63
CA GLN A 204 -3.92 -17.16 4.36
C GLN A 204 -5.06 -17.46 3.36
N PRO A 205 -5.69 -16.42 2.77
CA PRO A 205 -6.91 -16.57 1.97
C PRO A 205 -6.68 -17.33 0.67
N ALA A 206 -5.41 -17.46 0.24
CA ALA A 206 -5.02 -18.11 -1.00
C ALA A 206 -4.38 -19.50 -0.78
N SER A 207 -4.57 -20.13 0.39
CA SER A 207 -3.92 -21.41 0.74
C SER A 207 -4.15 -22.52 -0.29
N GLU A 208 -5.33 -22.57 -0.91
CA GLU A 208 -5.66 -23.55 -1.95
C GLU A 208 -4.80 -23.43 -3.23
N PHE A 209 -4.14 -22.29 -3.44
CA PHE A 209 -3.31 -22.03 -4.61
C PHE A 209 -1.86 -22.48 -4.44
N LEU A 210 -1.41 -22.83 -3.23
CA LEU A 210 -0.01 -23.18 -2.97
C LEU A 210 0.53 -24.26 -3.91
N PRO A 211 -0.16 -25.39 -4.15
CA PRO A 211 0.34 -26.41 -5.08
C PRO A 211 0.52 -25.89 -6.51
N MET A 212 -0.40 -25.04 -6.97
CA MET A 212 -0.33 -24.41 -8.30
C MET A 212 0.83 -23.41 -8.38
N ILE A 213 1.03 -22.60 -7.33
CA ILE A 213 2.13 -21.63 -7.27
C ILE A 213 3.48 -22.36 -7.33
N ASP A 214 3.64 -23.46 -6.59
CA ASP A 214 4.88 -24.24 -6.60
C ASP A 214 5.13 -24.91 -7.96
N GLU A 215 4.08 -25.39 -8.63
CA GLU A 215 4.17 -25.92 -10.00
C GLU A 215 4.61 -24.83 -10.99
N VAL A 216 3.95 -23.67 -10.97
CA VAL A 216 4.25 -22.55 -11.86
C VAL A 216 5.64 -21.99 -11.58
N TYR A 217 6.08 -21.94 -10.33
CA TYR A 217 7.45 -21.55 -9.97
C TYR A 217 8.49 -22.40 -10.68
N LYS A 218 8.36 -23.73 -10.62
CA LYS A 218 9.27 -24.67 -11.31
C LYS A 218 9.28 -24.43 -12.81
N LYS A 219 8.10 -24.27 -13.43
CA LYS A 219 7.98 -23.96 -14.87
C LYS A 219 8.61 -22.62 -15.24
N LEU A 220 8.43 -21.59 -14.43
CA LEU A 220 9.02 -20.28 -14.67
C LEU A 220 10.54 -20.33 -14.57
N VAL A 221 11.10 -20.99 -13.55
CA VAL A 221 12.55 -21.20 -13.43
C VAL A 221 13.09 -21.89 -14.68
N GLU A 222 12.49 -23.01 -15.08
CA GLU A 222 12.87 -23.77 -16.27
C GLU A 222 12.76 -22.92 -17.56
N THR A 223 11.71 -22.11 -17.71
CA THR A 223 11.48 -21.35 -18.95
C THR A 223 12.39 -20.12 -19.08
N THR A 224 12.77 -19.54 -17.94
CA THR A 224 13.51 -18.27 -17.87
C THR A 224 15.01 -18.43 -17.67
N HIS A 225 15.52 -19.61 -17.28
CA HIS A 225 16.95 -19.85 -17.03
C HIS A 225 17.86 -19.43 -18.19
N SER A 226 17.38 -19.52 -19.44
CA SER A 226 18.12 -19.16 -20.65
C SER A 226 18.24 -17.65 -20.89
N VAL A 227 17.65 -16.80 -20.03
CA VAL A 227 17.69 -15.34 -20.15
C VAL A 227 18.63 -14.77 -19.09
N PRO A 228 19.87 -14.40 -19.46
CA PRO A 228 20.84 -13.84 -18.52
C PRO A 228 20.29 -12.64 -17.76
N GLY A 229 20.50 -12.63 -16.45
CA GLY A 229 20.06 -11.57 -15.54
C GLY A 229 18.59 -11.68 -15.09
N SER A 230 17.83 -12.66 -15.59
CA SER A 230 16.49 -12.93 -15.08
C SER A 230 16.56 -13.78 -13.81
N ARG A 231 15.63 -13.55 -12.88
CA ARG A 231 15.55 -14.31 -11.63
C ARG A 231 14.09 -14.53 -11.25
N VAL A 232 13.73 -15.77 -10.91
CA VAL A 232 12.41 -16.11 -10.39
C VAL A 232 12.49 -16.27 -8.88
N GLU A 233 11.64 -15.57 -8.15
CA GLU A 233 11.52 -15.63 -6.70
C GLU A 233 10.13 -16.17 -6.31
N ASN A 234 10.10 -17.09 -5.35
CA ASN A 234 8.85 -17.59 -4.76
C ASN A 234 8.57 -16.85 -3.45
N ASN A 235 7.58 -15.95 -3.48
CA ASN A 235 7.08 -15.21 -2.33
C ASN A 235 5.82 -15.89 -1.74
N LYS A 236 5.70 -17.22 -1.81
CA LYS A 236 4.63 -18.08 -1.28
C LYS A 236 3.27 -17.97 -1.97
N PHE A 237 2.64 -16.80 -1.94
CA PHE A 237 1.40 -16.51 -2.68
C PHE A 237 1.62 -15.54 -3.86
N CYS A 238 2.87 -15.25 -4.18
CA CYS A 238 3.27 -14.41 -5.28
C CYS A 238 4.56 -14.97 -5.87
N LEU A 239 4.68 -15.02 -7.19
CA LEU A 239 5.95 -15.28 -7.87
C LEU A 239 6.43 -14.01 -8.53
N SER A 240 7.72 -13.71 -8.39
CA SER A 240 8.32 -12.50 -8.95
C SER A 240 9.37 -12.89 -9.97
N VAL A 241 9.17 -12.50 -11.22
CA VAL A 241 10.18 -12.61 -12.28
C VAL A 241 10.86 -11.26 -12.43
N HIS A 242 12.04 -11.16 -11.82
CA HIS A 242 12.88 -9.97 -11.86
C HIS A 242 13.59 -9.90 -13.21
N PHE A 243 13.57 -8.72 -13.82
CA PHE A 243 14.23 -8.48 -15.10
C PHE A 243 15.08 -7.20 -15.10
N ARG A 244 15.38 -6.68 -13.91
CA ARG A 244 16.22 -5.49 -13.73
C ARG A 244 17.62 -5.64 -14.32
N CYS A 245 18.21 -6.84 -14.20
CA CYS A 245 19.53 -7.16 -14.72
C CYS A 245 19.49 -7.77 -16.13
N VAL A 246 18.31 -7.81 -16.77
CA VAL A 246 18.14 -8.32 -18.13
C VAL A 246 18.35 -7.18 -19.12
N GLU A 247 19.08 -7.44 -20.22
CA GLU A 247 19.21 -6.49 -21.32
C GLU A 247 17.84 -6.07 -21.87
N GLU A 248 17.61 -4.76 -22.05
CA GLU A 248 16.31 -4.18 -22.42
C GLU A 248 15.68 -4.82 -23.67
N LYS A 249 16.49 -5.07 -24.71
CA LYS A 249 16.05 -5.76 -25.94
C LYS A 249 15.47 -7.17 -25.70
N LYS A 250 15.75 -7.79 -24.55
CA LYS A 250 15.27 -9.12 -24.16
C LYS A 250 14.03 -9.07 -23.26
N TRP A 251 13.59 -7.89 -22.79
CA TRP A 251 12.44 -7.76 -21.88
C TRP A 251 11.15 -8.32 -22.49
N ASN A 252 10.87 -8.01 -23.75
CA ASN A 252 9.69 -8.54 -24.46
C ASN A 252 9.73 -10.07 -24.58
N ALA A 253 10.88 -10.62 -24.97
CA ALA A 253 11.05 -12.07 -25.11
C ALA A 253 10.86 -12.80 -23.77
N LEU A 254 11.39 -12.24 -22.67
CA LEU A 254 11.17 -12.77 -21.33
C LEU A 254 9.70 -12.69 -20.91
N SER A 255 9.04 -11.57 -21.20
CA SER A 255 7.62 -11.38 -20.90
C SER A 255 6.72 -12.34 -21.68
N ASP A 256 7.05 -12.61 -22.95
CA ASP A 256 6.33 -13.60 -23.76
C ASP A 256 6.52 -15.01 -23.22
N LYS A 257 7.72 -15.37 -22.75
CA LYS A 257 7.98 -16.63 -22.05
C LYS A 257 7.11 -16.77 -20.79
N VAL A 258 7.07 -15.76 -19.94
CA VAL A 258 6.24 -15.75 -18.73
C VAL A 258 4.75 -15.87 -19.08
N ARG A 259 4.26 -15.07 -20.05
CA ARG A 259 2.88 -15.17 -20.52
C ARG A 259 2.55 -16.55 -21.07
N SER A 260 3.48 -17.20 -21.77
CA SER A 260 3.26 -18.53 -22.31
C SER A 260 3.02 -19.56 -21.23
N VAL A 261 3.78 -19.52 -20.12
CA VAL A 261 3.55 -20.39 -18.96
C VAL A 261 2.15 -20.15 -18.39
N LEU A 262 1.73 -18.89 -18.25
CA LEU A 262 0.46 -18.53 -17.61
C LEU A 262 -0.80 -18.84 -18.42
N LYS A 263 -0.69 -19.19 -19.71
CA LYS A 263 -1.85 -19.59 -20.53
C LYS A 263 -2.61 -20.77 -19.93
N ASP A 264 -1.89 -21.69 -19.30
CA ASP A 264 -2.46 -22.90 -18.69
C ASP A 264 -2.99 -22.65 -17.27
N TYR A 265 -2.83 -21.43 -16.72
CA TYR A 265 -3.18 -21.08 -15.34
C TYR A 265 -4.08 -19.83 -15.29
N PRO A 266 -5.33 -19.91 -15.78
CA PRO A 266 -6.25 -18.75 -15.82
C PRO A 266 -6.63 -18.22 -14.43
N LYS A 267 -6.39 -18.99 -13.36
CA LYS A 267 -6.61 -18.55 -11.98
C LYS A 267 -5.46 -17.72 -11.41
N LEU A 268 -4.41 -17.45 -12.20
CA LEU A 268 -3.33 -16.54 -11.86
C LEU A 268 -3.39 -15.30 -12.75
N ARG A 269 -3.00 -14.15 -12.18
CA ARG A 269 -2.87 -12.88 -12.90
C ARG A 269 -1.42 -12.43 -12.94
N LEU A 270 -1.03 -11.86 -14.08
CA LEU A 270 0.26 -11.20 -14.27
C LEU A 270 0.08 -9.69 -14.05
N THR A 271 0.83 -9.15 -13.09
CA THR A 271 0.95 -7.71 -12.85
C THR A 271 2.40 -7.26 -13.02
N HIS A 272 2.60 -5.95 -13.05
CA HIS A 272 3.88 -5.33 -13.38
C HIS A 272 4.26 -4.33 -12.29
N GLY A 273 5.43 -4.52 -11.69
CA GLY A 273 6.03 -3.62 -10.71
C GLY A 273 7.30 -2.96 -11.24
N ARG A 274 8.12 -2.37 -10.37
CA ARG A 274 9.38 -1.71 -10.77
C ARG A 274 10.43 -2.74 -11.21
N LYS A 275 10.52 -2.99 -12.52
CA LYS A 275 11.40 -3.99 -13.14
C LYS A 275 11.18 -5.44 -12.67
N VAL A 276 9.92 -5.75 -12.36
CA VAL A 276 9.48 -7.08 -11.93
C VAL A 276 8.11 -7.40 -12.53
N MET A 277 7.94 -8.65 -12.95
CA MET A 277 6.66 -9.24 -13.32
C MET A 277 6.17 -10.08 -12.14
N GLU A 278 4.97 -9.83 -11.66
CA GLU A 278 4.42 -10.51 -10.49
C GLU A 278 3.23 -11.39 -10.89
N ILE A 279 3.26 -12.63 -10.44
CA ILE A 279 2.22 -13.62 -10.71
C ILE A 279 1.54 -13.94 -9.39
N ARG A 280 0.23 -13.70 -9.31
CA ARG A 280 -0.55 -13.84 -8.07
C ARG A 280 -1.86 -14.58 -8.32
N PRO A 281 -2.44 -15.28 -7.34
CA PRO A 281 -3.80 -15.78 -7.41
C PRO A 281 -4.81 -14.67 -7.76
N THR A 282 -5.77 -15.00 -8.63
CA THR A 282 -6.88 -14.12 -8.99
C THR A 282 -7.96 -14.19 -7.91
N ILE A 283 -7.65 -13.64 -6.75
CA ILE A 283 -8.61 -13.44 -5.65
C ILE A 283 -8.85 -11.95 -5.43
N LYS A 284 -10.01 -11.59 -4.86
CA LYS A 284 -10.34 -10.20 -4.50
C LYS A 284 -9.61 -9.81 -3.21
N TRP A 285 -8.28 -9.67 -3.31
CA TRP A 285 -7.39 -9.34 -2.21
C TRP A 285 -6.27 -8.39 -2.67
N ASP A 286 -5.97 -7.42 -1.81
CA ASP A 286 -4.97 -6.37 -1.98
C ASP A 286 -4.49 -5.86 -0.61
N LYS A 287 -3.55 -4.90 -0.60
CA LYS A 287 -3.02 -4.32 0.65
C LYS A 287 -4.09 -3.56 1.45
N GLY A 288 -5.10 -3.01 0.79
CA GLY A 288 -6.26 -2.40 1.46
C GLY A 288 -7.10 -3.43 2.22
N LYS A 289 -7.36 -4.60 1.62
CA LYS A 289 -8.01 -5.73 2.31
C LYS A 289 -7.18 -6.27 3.47
N ALA A 290 -5.86 -6.28 3.34
CA ALA A 290 -4.97 -6.64 4.45
C ALA A 290 -5.08 -5.66 5.62
N LEU A 291 -5.13 -4.35 5.33
CA LEU A 291 -5.36 -3.30 6.32
C LEU A 291 -6.70 -3.50 7.04
N GLU A 292 -7.80 -3.67 6.30
CA GLU A 292 -9.14 -3.90 6.88
C GLU A 292 -9.16 -5.14 7.78
N PHE A 293 -8.58 -6.25 7.32
CA PHE A 293 -8.48 -7.49 8.08
C PHE A 293 -7.70 -7.32 9.38
N LEU A 294 -6.60 -6.56 9.34
CA LEU A 294 -5.78 -6.29 10.53
C LEU A 294 -6.52 -5.41 11.53
N LEU A 295 -7.22 -4.36 11.07
CA LEU A 295 -8.08 -3.55 11.94
C LEU A 295 -9.20 -4.38 12.57
N GLU A 296 -9.83 -5.29 11.81
CA GLU A 296 -10.85 -6.20 12.32
C GLU A 296 -10.27 -7.18 13.34
N SER A 297 -9.10 -7.76 13.06
CA SER A 297 -8.41 -8.69 13.96
C SER A 297 -8.00 -8.05 15.28
N LEU A 298 -7.77 -6.74 15.28
CA LEU A 298 -7.51 -5.93 16.47
C LEU A 298 -8.79 -5.50 17.21
N GLY A 299 -9.97 -5.75 16.64
CA GLY A 299 -11.26 -5.30 17.18
C GLY A 299 -11.55 -3.81 16.97
N LEU A 300 -10.82 -3.16 16.06
CA LEU A 300 -10.83 -1.71 15.84
C LEU A 300 -11.64 -1.28 14.61
N ASN A 301 -12.09 -2.21 13.78
CA ASN A 301 -12.72 -1.90 12.49
C ASN A 301 -14.00 -1.04 12.58
N ASN A 302 -14.75 -1.16 13.68
CA ASN A 302 -16.04 -0.47 13.88
C ASN A 302 -15.97 0.62 14.96
N GLN A 303 -14.77 1.02 15.39
CA GLN A 303 -14.62 2.04 16.41
C GLN A 303 -14.33 3.40 15.76
N ASN A 304 -14.98 4.46 16.25
CA ASN A 304 -14.78 5.83 15.75
C ASN A 304 -13.50 6.46 16.30
N ASP A 305 -12.89 5.84 17.31
CA ASP A 305 -11.67 6.25 17.99
C ASP A 305 -10.43 5.52 17.45
N VAL A 306 -10.42 5.01 16.21
CA VAL A 306 -9.21 4.48 15.56
C VAL A 306 -8.64 5.48 14.55
N PHE A 307 -7.32 5.57 14.48
CA PHE A 307 -6.59 6.42 13.55
C PHE A 307 -5.47 5.65 12.84
N PRO A 308 -5.79 4.91 11.77
CA PRO A 308 -4.80 4.16 11.01
C PRO A 308 -3.89 5.09 10.20
N LEU A 309 -2.58 4.92 10.33
CA LEU A 309 -1.59 5.58 9.49
C LEU A 309 -0.92 4.54 8.61
N TYR A 310 -0.97 4.75 7.30
CA TYR A 310 -0.31 3.88 6.32
C TYR A 310 0.80 4.66 5.61
N ILE A 311 2.03 4.13 5.58
CA ILE A 311 3.17 4.72 4.86
C ILE A 311 3.63 3.73 3.77
N GLY A 312 3.69 4.18 2.52
CA GLY A 312 4.07 3.34 1.37
C GLY A 312 4.55 4.10 0.15
N ASP A 313 5.29 3.46 -0.75
CA ASP A 313 5.97 4.11 -1.90
C ASP A 313 5.41 3.70 -3.28
N ASP A 314 4.64 2.61 -3.32
CA ASP A 314 4.34 1.87 -4.54
C ASP A 314 2.85 1.90 -4.91
N ARG A 315 2.55 1.41 -6.11
CA ARG A 315 1.17 1.39 -6.63
C ARG A 315 0.24 0.49 -5.82
N THR A 316 0.75 -0.58 -5.21
CA THR A 316 -0.06 -1.48 -4.38
C THR A 316 -0.46 -0.85 -3.06
N ASP A 317 0.29 0.14 -2.58
CA ASP A 317 -0.08 0.92 -1.38
C ASP A 317 -1.28 1.84 -1.62
N GLU A 318 -1.55 2.22 -2.88
CA GLU A 318 -2.76 2.98 -3.25
C GLU A 318 -4.05 2.27 -2.85
N ASP A 319 -4.07 0.93 -2.86
CA ASP A 319 -5.21 0.14 -2.42
C ASP A 319 -5.51 0.42 -0.94
N ALA A 320 -4.47 0.57 -0.10
CA ALA A 320 -4.60 0.91 1.31
C ALA A 320 -4.95 2.38 1.52
N PHE A 321 -4.30 3.30 0.78
CA PHE A 321 -4.63 4.73 0.85
C PHE A 321 -6.08 5.02 0.49
N LYS A 322 -6.59 4.35 -0.55
CA LYS A 322 -8.00 4.45 -0.96
C LYS A 322 -8.94 3.98 0.15
N VAL A 323 -8.64 2.86 0.82
CA VAL A 323 -9.44 2.40 1.97
C VAL A 323 -9.47 3.46 3.07
N LEU A 324 -8.33 4.05 3.44
CA LEU A 324 -8.30 5.10 4.46
C LEU A 324 -9.12 6.33 4.06
N ARG A 325 -8.97 6.75 2.80
CA ARG A 325 -9.75 7.84 2.20
C ARG A 325 -11.25 7.60 2.27
N ASP A 326 -11.70 6.45 1.79
CA ASP A 326 -13.13 6.11 1.73
C ASP A 326 -13.75 5.97 3.13
N ARG A 327 -12.96 5.52 4.11
CA ARG A 327 -13.40 5.42 5.51
C ARG A 327 -13.47 6.77 6.22
N GLY A 328 -12.73 7.78 5.74
CA GLY A 328 -12.60 9.07 6.44
C GLY A 328 -11.88 8.96 7.79
N GLN A 329 -11.10 7.90 7.99
CA GLN A 329 -10.42 7.59 9.25
C GLN A 329 -8.93 7.35 8.99
N GLY A 330 -8.07 8.13 9.66
CA GLY A 330 -6.63 8.02 9.52
C GLY A 330 -6.09 8.57 8.20
N PHE A 331 -4.81 8.36 7.92
CA PHE A 331 -4.17 8.93 6.74
C PHE A 331 -3.20 7.97 6.04
N GLY A 332 -3.24 8.02 4.71
CA GLY A 332 -2.18 7.48 3.86
C GLY A 332 -1.07 8.52 3.66
N ILE A 333 0.18 8.07 3.67
CA ILE A 333 1.38 8.88 3.44
C ILE A 333 2.19 8.23 2.32
N LEU A 334 2.29 8.92 1.18
CA LEU A 334 3.08 8.45 0.03
C LEU A 334 4.57 8.78 0.22
N VAL A 335 5.45 7.81 0.00
CA VAL A 335 6.90 8.00 -0.08
C VAL A 335 7.31 8.21 -1.54
N SER A 336 7.64 9.45 -1.91
CA SER A 336 8.06 9.79 -3.27
C SER A 336 8.80 11.12 -3.36
N LYS A 337 9.88 11.15 -4.15
CA LYS A 337 10.57 12.41 -4.55
C LYS A 337 9.93 13.11 -5.74
N ILE A 338 9.02 12.43 -6.43
CA ILE A 338 8.37 12.90 -7.65
C ILE A 338 6.86 12.93 -7.44
N ALA A 339 6.20 13.89 -8.06
CA ALA A 339 4.74 13.94 -8.08
C ALA A 339 4.16 12.67 -8.71
N LYS A 340 3.14 12.11 -8.07
CA LYS A 340 2.41 10.92 -8.53
C LYS A 340 0.93 11.11 -8.24
N GLU A 341 0.06 10.57 -9.08
CA GLU A 341 -1.34 10.40 -8.69
C GLU A 341 -1.41 9.48 -7.47
N THR A 342 -2.09 9.92 -6.42
CA THR A 342 -2.16 9.18 -5.16
C THR A 342 -3.42 9.50 -4.38
N ASN A 343 -3.91 8.50 -3.64
CA ASN A 343 -4.97 8.63 -2.67
C ASN A 343 -4.46 9.09 -1.29
N ALA A 344 -3.14 9.10 -1.07
CA ALA A 344 -2.53 9.56 0.17
C ALA A 344 -2.91 11.02 0.50
N ALA A 345 -3.04 11.34 1.78
CA ALA A 345 -3.30 12.69 2.24
C ALA A 345 -2.00 13.50 2.39
N PHE A 346 -0.90 12.82 2.72
CA PHE A 346 0.41 13.45 2.91
C PHE A 346 1.49 12.75 2.11
N SER A 347 2.67 13.36 2.06
CA SER A 347 3.85 12.79 1.43
C SER A 347 5.09 12.85 2.33
N LEU A 348 6.02 11.95 2.07
CA LEU A 348 7.40 11.96 2.55
C LEU A 348 8.30 11.72 1.33
N ARG A 349 9.52 12.26 1.33
CA ARG A 349 10.37 12.21 0.12
C ARG A 349 11.04 10.86 -0.08
N ASP A 350 11.51 10.23 0.99
CA ASP A 350 12.30 8.99 0.93
C ASP A 350 12.37 8.29 2.30
N PRO A 351 13.01 7.10 2.40
CA PRO A 351 13.14 6.38 3.67
C PRO A 351 13.81 7.16 4.81
N ALA A 352 14.63 8.19 4.53
CA ALA A 352 15.22 8.99 5.59
C ALA A 352 14.18 9.91 6.25
N GLU A 353 13.24 10.45 5.48
CA GLU A 353 12.11 11.18 6.05
C GLU A 353 11.12 10.28 6.78
N VAL A 354 10.95 9.04 6.32
CA VAL A 354 10.18 8.01 7.06
C VAL A 354 10.82 7.77 8.43
N LEU A 355 12.14 7.61 8.51
CA LEU A 355 12.84 7.44 9.78
C LEU A 355 12.58 8.62 10.73
N THR A 356 12.75 9.85 10.25
CA THR A 356 12.51 11.07 11.03
C THR A 356 11.05 11.14 11.52
N PHE A 357 10.09 10.79 10.66
CA PHE A 357 8.68 10.78 10.99
C PHE A 357 8.37 9.77 12.09
N LEU A 358 8.86 8.54 11.97
CA LEU A 358 8.64 7.47 12.95
C LEU A 358 9.26 7.80 14.31
N ARG A 359 10.43 8.44 14.34
CA ARG A 359 11.05 8.91 15.59
C ARG A 359 10.22 9.99 16.27
N ARG A 360 9.82 11.02 15.52
CA ARG A 360 8.98 12.10 16.04
C ARG A 360 7.62 11.61 16.55
N LEU A 361 7.11 10.50 16.02
CA LEU A 361 5.84 9.88 16.45
C LEU A 361 5.86 9.34 17.89
N VAL A 362 7.05 9.04 18.42
CA VAL A 362 7.24 8.41 19.74
C VAL A 362 8.13 9.24 20.68
N GLU A 363 8.50 10.45 20.26
CA GLU A 363 9.04 11.51 21.13
C GLU A 363 7.92 12.09 21.99
#